data_AF-A0A915XLA5-F1
#
_entry.id   AF-A0A915XLA5-F1
#
_cell.length_a   1.000
_cell.length_b   1.000
_cell.length_c   1.000
_cell.angle_alpha   90.00
_cell.angle_beta   90.00
_cell.angle_gamma   90.00
#
_symmetry.space_group_name_H-M   'P 1'
#
loop_
_entity.id
_entity.type
_entity.pdbx_description
1 polymer ?
#
loop_
_entity_poly.entity_id
_entity_poly.type
_entity_poly.pdbx_seq_one_letter_code
_entity_poly.pdbx_strand_id
1 'polypeptide(L)'
;MTRIRTWFSLGACALGFVALAGSPAIHAQAPADVQKAVDAAYAKYRTLKEGKNADYIPALAKVDPGLFGIAVVTTDGKVYTAGDVKTEVSIQSISKVFTMAQVIQEQGVDSIAKRIGVDATGARFNSIIAVEGVRTVIGSGAPEMNPLVNPGAISATSMVKGGSSDEVWKKIIGFHNASAGRELKVLEDVYKSESDTNQRNQAIGALMLAYGYIKENWQQAVDLYTRQCSIGVNAQDLATMAATLASGGTNPVTKTKVMDADKVPGVLAVMATAGLYDDSGKWLYATGLPAKSGVGGGIIAVSPGKFGIAVISPPLDDAGNSVRAQRAIADISNALGGNPYATRKASN
;
A
#
# COMPACT_ATOMS: atom_id res chain seq x y z
N MET A 1 -28.59 -55.47 -59.47
CA MET A 1 -29.50 -56.03 -58.42
C MET A 1 -28.72 -55.87 -57.13
N THR A 2 -29.07 -55.06 -56.12
CA THR A 2 -30.38 -54.79 -55.53
C THR A 2 -30.24 -53.50 -54.71
N ARG A 3 -31.27 -52.63 -54.72
CA ARG A 3 -31.37 -51.41 -53.91
C ARG A 3 -31.29 -51.72 -52.41
N ILE A 4 -30.91 -50.75 -51.57
CA ILE A 4 -31.63 -50.38 -50.33
C ILE A 4 -31.15 -49.02 -49.75
N ARG A 5 -32.13 -48.10 -49.73
CA ARG A 5 -32.51 -47.03 -48.79
C ARG A 5 -31.44 -46.19 -48.05
N THR A 6 -31.42 -44.92 -48.44
CA THR A 6 -31.11 -43.74 -47.63
C THR A 6 -32.06 -43.60 -46.43
N TRP A 7 -31.49 -43.30 -45.26
CA TRP A 7 -32.19 -42.73 -44.11
C TRP A 7 -31.46 -41.46 -43.69
N PHE A 8 -32.17 -40.34 -43.73
CA PHE A 8 -31.76 -39.08 -43.12
C PHE A 8 -31.98 -39.19 -41.61
N SER A 9 -30.94 -38.98 -40.81
CA SER A 9 -31.05 -38.70 -39.38
C SER A 9 -30.48 -37.31 -39.12
N LEU A 10 -31.36 -36.37 -38.75
CA LEU A 10 -31.00 -35.07 -38.20
C LEU A 10 -30.18 -35.29 -36.91
N GLY A 11 -28.88 -34.97 -36.96
CA GLY A 11 -28.06 -34.81 -35.77
C GLY A 11 -28.29 -33.43 -35.18
N ALA A 12 -28.91 -33.38 -34.00
CA ALA A 12 -29.05 -32.17 -33.21
C ALA A 12 -27.68 -31.66 -32.75
N CYS A 13 -27.34 -30.42 -33.11
CA CYS A 13 -26.22 -29.67 -32.52
C CYS A 13 -26.53 -29.39 -31.04
N ALA A 14 -25.96 -30.20 -30.15
CA ALA A 14 -25.86 -29.83 -28.74
C ALA A 14 -24.68 -28.85 -28.58
N LEU A 15 -24.98 -27.55 -28.60
CA LEU A 15 -24.07 -26.50 -28.12
C LEU A 15 -23.88 -26.70 -26.61
N GLY A 16 -22.76 -27.32 -26.24
CA GLY A 16 -22.33 -27.39 -24.85
C GLY A 16 -22.01 -25.99 -24.35
N PHE A 17 -22.88 -25.45 -23.48
CA PHE A 17 -22.52 -24.33 -22.62
C PHE A 17 -21.43 -24.80 -21.66
N VAL A 18 -20.18 -24.46 -21.96
CA VAL A 18 -19.12 -24.48 -20.95
C VAL A 18 -19.43 -23.35 -19.97
N ALA A 19 -20.06 -23.71 -18.85
CA ALA A 19 -20.11 -22.85 -17.70
C ALA A 19 -18.65 -22.59 -17.27
N LEU A 20 -18.15 -21.38 -17.56
CA LEU A 20 -16.95 -20.86 -16.92
C LEU A 20 -17.24 -20.87 -15.43
N ALA A 21 -16.71 -21.87 -14.73
CA ALA A 21 -16.73 -21.93 -13.28
C ALA A 21 -16.02 -20.68 -12.78
N GLY A 22 -16.80 -19.68 -12.37
CA GLY A 22 -16.27 -18.52 -11.69
C GLY A 22 -15.47 -19.00 -10.49
N SER A 23 -14.27 -18.44 -10.31
CA SER A 23 -13.47 -18.63 -9.10
C SER A 23 -14.38 -18.48 -7.88
N PRO A 24 -14.32 -19.40 -6.90
CA PRO A 24 -15.20 -19.32 -5.75
C PRO A 24 -14.94 -18.00 -5.03
N ALA A 25 -15.90 -17.08 -5.11
CA ALA A 25 -15.87 -15.89 -4.28
C ALA A 25 -15.78 -16.38 -2.83
N ILE A 26 -14.74 -15.94 -2.10
CA ILE A 26 -14.64 -16.19 -0.66
C ILE A 26 -15.73 -15.34 0.00
N HIS A 27 -16.94 -15.89 0.04
CA HIS A 27 -18.17 -15.30 0.56
C HIS A 27 -18.33 -15.54 2.07
N ALA A 28 -17.23 -15.57 2.83
CA ALA A 28 -17.24 -16.23 4.13
C ALA A 28 -17.65 -15.35 5.33
N GLN A 29 -17.89 -14.05 5.17
CA GLN A 29 -18.31 -13.17 6.28
C GLN A 29 -19.54 -12.36 5.96
N ALA A 30 -20.52 -12.41 6.85
CA ALA A 30 -21.69 -11.56 6.74
C ALA A 30 -21.28 -10.10 7.01
N PRO A 31 -21.92 -9.11 6.35
CA PRO A 31 -21.68 -7.69 6.63
C PRO A 31 -21.73 -7.31 8.12
N ALA A 32 -22.62 -7.95 8.89
CA ALA A 32 -22.75 -7.72 10.32
C ALA A 32 -21.50 -8.14 11.11
N ASP A 33 -20.79 -9.17 10.68
CA ASP A 33 -19.57 -9.65 11.35
C ASP A 33 -18.41 -8.66 11.16
N VAL A 34 -18.32 -8.06 9.97
CA VAL A 34 -17.30 -7.05 9.65
C VAL A 34 -17.49 -5.80 10.51
N GLN A 35 -18.70 -5.25 10.55
CA GLN A 35 -18.99 -4.07 11.39
C GLN A 35 -18.75 -4.38 12.87
N LYS A 36 -19.17 -5.57 13.36
CA LYS A 36 -18.94 -5.99 14.74
C LYS A 36 -17.45 -6.03 15.10
N ALA A 37 -16.59 -6.52 14.20
CA ALA A 37 -15.14 -6.52 14.42
C ALA A 37 -14.56 -5.11 14.49
N VAL A 38 -14.99 -4.22 13.59
CA VAL A 38 -14.59 -2.80 13.56
C VAL A 38 -15.01 -2.09 14.85
N ASP A 39 -16.26 -2.23 15.26
CA ASP A 39 -16.80 -1.62 16.49
C ASP A 39 -16.10 -2.14 17.74
N ALA A 40 -15.84 -3.44 17.82
CA ALA A 40 -15.14 -4.06 18.94
C ALA A 40 -13.71 -3.51 19.09
N ALA A 41 -12.96 -3.41 17.98
CA ALA A 41 -11.62 -2.85 17.99
C ALA A 41 -11.64 -1.35 18.35
N TYR A 42 -12.59 -0.58 17.81
CA TYR A 42 -12.75 0.83 18.16
C TYR A 42 -13.00 1.00 19.66
N ALA A 43 -13.99 0.28 20.21
CA ALA A 43 -14.35 0.34 21.62
C ALA A 43 -13.18 -0.03 22.54
N LYS A 44 -12.41 -1.07 22.16
CA LYS A 44 -11.25 -1.56 22.92
C LYS A 44 -10.09 -0.57 22.96
N TYR A 45 -9.82 0.15 21.87
CA TYR A 45 -8.61 0.95 21.74
C TYR A 45 -8.82 2.46 21.78
N ARG A 46 -10.06 2.98 21.73
CA ARG A 46 -10.32 4.44 21.69
C ARG A 46 -9.75 5.22 22.88
N THR A 47 -9.60 4.59 24.05
CA THR A 47 -9.06 5.23 25.28
C THR A 47 -7.56 5.01 25.46
N LEU A 48 -6.90 4.24 24.59
CA LEU A 48 -5.47 3.98 24.66
C LEU A 48 -4.68 5.23 24.31
N LYS A 49 -3.72 5.61 25.17
CA LYS A 49 -2.87 6.82 25.02
C LYS A 49 -1.38 6.51 24.93
N GLU A 50 -1.02 5.30 24.51
CA GLU A 50 0.38 4.90 24.31
C GLU A 50 0.97 5.54 23.05
N GLY A 51 2.30 5.75 23.05
CA GLY A 51 3.04 6.34 21.94
C GLY A 51 3.10 7.86 21.97
N LYS A 52 3.73 8.44 20.96
CA LYS A 52 3.88 9.90 20.79
C LYS A 52 3.81 10.27 19.31
N ASN A 53 3.21 11.41 18.99
CA ASN A 53 3.22 11.93 17.62
C ASN A 53 4.65 12.13 17.11
N ALA A 54 4.82 12.02 15.79
CA ALA A 54 6.02 12.52 15.14
C ALA A 54 6.14 14.04 15.33
N ASP A 55 7.33 14.51 15.72
CA ASP A 55 7.56 15.91 16.08
C ASP A 55 8.80 16.52 15.41
N TYR A 56 9.42 15.81 14.46
CA TYR A 56 10.59 16.31 13.73
C TYR A 56 10.26 17.48 12.81
N ILE A 57 8.99 17.67 12.44
CA ILE A 57 8.48 18.89 11.84
C ILE A 57 7.27 19.46 12.60
N PRO A 58 7.09 20.79 12.63
CA PRO A 58 6.00 21.43 13.37
C PRO A 58 4.60 21.00 12.94
N ALA A 59 4.39 20.70 11.65
CA ALA A 59 3.08 20.32 11.13
C ALA A 59 2.59 18.97 11.71
N LEU A 60 3.49 17.99 11.86
CA LEU A 60 3.14 16.68 12.45
C LEU A 60 2.95 16.76 13.97
N ALA A 61 3.74 17.60 14.65
CA ALA A 61 3.62 17.80 16.10
C ALA A 61 2.25 18.37 16.51
N LYS A 62 1.58 19.09 15.61
CA LYS A 62 0.28 19.75 15.86
C LYS A 62 -0.94 18.85 15.61
N VAL A 63 -0.75 17.69 14.99
CA VAL A 63 -1.87 16.76 14.73
C VAL A 63 -2.48 16.32 16.06
N ASP A 64 -3.81 16.29 16.17
CA ASP A 64 -4.47 15.89 17.42
C ASP A 64 -4.14 14.42 17.76
N PRO A 65 -3.45 14.13 18.89
CA PRO A 65 -3.13 12.76 19.29
C PRO A 65 -4.37 11.91 19.60
N GLY A 66 -5.53 12.55 19.83
CA GLY A 66 -6.81 11.91 20.05
C GLY A 66 -7.39 11.21 18.81
N LEU A 67 -6.97 11.61 17.60
CA LEU A 67 -7.52 11.08 16.35
C LEU A 67 -7.44 9.56 16.28
N PHE A 68 -8.59 8.95 16.00
CA PHE A 68 -8.73 7.51 15.86
C PHE A 68 -9.86 7.18 14.89
N GLY A 69 -9.48 6.79 13.68
CA GLY A 69 -10.40 6.37 12.63
C GLY A 69 -10.04 5.00 12.12
N ILE A 70 -11.03 4.12 12.03
CA ILE A 70 -10.88 2.77 11.46
C ILE A 70 -11.79 2.69 10.23
N ALA A 71 -11.27 2.14 9.13
CA ALA A 71 -12.06 1.81 7.96
C ALA A 71 -11.64 0.45 7.36
N VAL A 72 -12.63 -0.36 7.01
CA VAL A 72 -12.47 -1.59 6.23
C VAL A 72 -13.27 -1.45 4.95
N VAL A 73 -12.65 -1.77 3.82
CA VAL A 73 -13.30 -1.81 2.50
C VAL A 73 -13.12 -3.18 1.89
N THR A 74 -14.21 -3.89 1.66
CA THR A 74 -14.22 -5.24 1.08
C THR A 74 -14.05 -5.20 -0.43
N THR A 75 -13.63 -6.33 -1.03
CA THR A 75 -13.43 -6.43 -2.49
C THR A 75 -14.72 -6.30 -3.30
N ASP A 76 -15.90 -6.46 -2.68
CA ASP A 76 -17.20 -6.17 -3.28
C ASP A 76 -17.61 -4.68 -3.17
N GLY A 77 -16.84 -3.86 -2.44
CA GLY A 77 -17.01 -2.40 -2.36
C GLY A 77 -17.80 -1.91 -1.15
N LYS A 78 -18.10 -2.77 -0.16
CA LYS A 78 -18.74 -2.34 1.09
C LYS A 78 -17.72 -1.66 2.00
N VAL A 79 -18.18 -0.62 2.69
CA VAL A 79 -17.36 0.23 3.56
C VAL A 79 -17.89 0.13 4.99
N TYR A 80 -17.00 -0.16 5.93
CA TYR A 80 -17.29 -0.29 7.36
C TYR A 80 -16.35 0.63 8.14
N THR A 81 -16.88 1.44 9.04
CA THR A 81 -16.11 2.48 9.72
C THR A 81 -16.46 2.60 11.19
N ALA A 82 -15.51 3.13 11.97
CA ALA A 82 -15.73 3.59 13.32
C ALA A 82 -14.75 4.74 13.66
N GLY A 83 -15.19 5.69 14.49
CA GLY A 83 -14.38 6.84 14.90
C GLY A 83 -14.30 7.97 13.86
N ASP A 84 -13.17 8.68 13.85
CA ASP A 84 -12.96 9.82 12.94
C ASP A 84 -12.42 9.33 11.58
N VAL A 85 -13.32 9.28 10.60
CA VAL A 85 -12.99 8.91 9.21
C VAL A 85 -13.03 10.11 8.25
N LYS A 86 -13.08 11.34 8.77
CA LYS A 86 -13.21 12.57 7.96
C LYS A 86 -11.95 13.43 8.02
N THR A 87 -11.29 13.48 9.18
CA THR A 87 -10.08 14.28 9.34
C THR A 87 -8.97 13.77 8.43
N GLU A 88 -8.41 14.67 7.62
CA GLU A 88 -7.28 14.38 6.77
C GLU A 88 -5.97 14.56 7.54
N VAL A 89 -5.07 13.59 7.38
CA VAL A 89 -3.68 13.67 7.79
C VAL A 89 -2.79 13.46 6.57
N SER A 90 -1.52 13.82 6.69
CA SER A 90 -0.54 13.55 5.63
C SER A 90 -0.30 12.04 5.49
N ILE A 91 -0.39 11.54 4.25
CA ILE A 91 -0.22 10.11 3.89
C ILE A 91 1.19 9.58 4.23
N GLN A 92 2.18 10.47 4.22
CA GLN A 92 3.57 10.17 4.56
C GLN A 92 4.09 8.95 3.77
N SER A 93 4.80 8.05 4.45
CA SER A 93 5.43 6.87 3.82
C SER A 93 4.46 5.87 3.20
N ILE A 94 3.14 5.99 3.42
CA ILE A 94 2.16 5.17 2.70
C ILE A 94 2.17 5.49 1.20
N SER A 95 2.47 6.73 0.80
CA SER A 95 2.58 7.16 -0.60
C SER A 95 3.58 6.32 -1.42
N LYS A 96 4.64 5.83 -0.77
CA LYS A 96 5.69 5.00 -1.40
C LYS A 96 5.11 3.77 -2.11
N VAL A 97 4.08 3.15 -1.52
CA VAL A 97 3.43 1.96 -2.08
C VAL A 97 2.82 2.27 -3.45
N PHE A 98 2.11 3.39 -3.54
CA PHE A 98 1.35 3.75 -4.73
C PHE A 98 2.24 4.29 -5.84
N THR A 99 3.33 4.98 -5.50
CA THR A 99 4.34 5.38 -6.48
C THR A 99 5.16 4.19 -6.99
N MET A 100 5.53 3.25 -6.13
CA MET A 100 6.10 1.96 -6.56
C MET A 100 5.12 1.22 -7.50
N ALA A 101 3.84 1.16 -7.15
CA ALA A 101 2.83 0.52 -7.98
C ALA A 101 2.68 1.21 -9.35
N GLN A 102 2.70 2.55 -9.41
CA GLN A 102 2.73 3.30 -10.67
C GLN A 102 3.92 2.90 -11.55
N VAL A 103 5.12 2.79 -10.96
CA VAL A 103 6.33 2.38 -11.69
C VAL A 103 6.20 0.96 -12.24
N ILE A 104 5.73 0.02 -11.41
CA ILE A 104 5.46 -1.36 -11.83
C ILE A 104 4.41 -1.40 -12.95
N GLN A 105 3.37 -0.57 -12.86
CA GLN A 105 2.33 -0.49 -13.89
C GLN A 105 2.93 -0.05 -15.24
N GLU A 106 3.80 0.95 -15.25
CA GLU A 106 4.41 1.53 -16.46
C GLU A 106 5.57 0.71 -17.06
N GLN A 107 6.26 -0.08 -16.24
CA GLN A 107 7.56 -0.69 -16.59
C GLN A 107 7.66 -2.19 -16.30
N GLY A 108 6.61 -2.80 -15.74
CA GLY A 108 6.59 -4.22 -15.39
C GLY A 108 7.14 -4.52 -14.00
N VAL A 109 6.84 -5.72 -13.48
CA VAL A 109 7.19 -6.14 -12.11
C VAL A 109 8.69 -6.16 -11.84
N ASP A 110 9.49 -6.54 -12.85
CA ASP A 110 10.94 -6.61 -12.76
C ASP A 110 11.61 -5.24 -12.59
N SER A 111 10.92 -4.14 -12.91
CA SER A 111 11.52 -2.80 -12.93
C SER A 111 12.06 -2.40 -11.55
N ILE A 112 11.33 -2.74 -10.48
CA ILE A 112 11.74 -2.47 -9.11
C ILE A 112 12.86 -3.42 -8.69
N ALA A 113 12.67 -4.74 -8.84
CA ALA A 113 13.66 -5.72 -8.40
C ALA A 113 15.01 -5.56 -9.09
N LYS A 114 15.04 -5.24 -10.40
CA LYS A 114 16.29 -5.09 -11.16
C LYS A 114 17.01 -3.76 -10.95
N ARG A 115 16.30 -2.69 -10.57
CA ARG A 115 16.90 -1.34 -10.45
C ARG A 115 17.08 -0.86 -9.02
N ILE A 116 16.28 -1.36 -8.09
CA ILE A 116 16.28 -0.94 -6.69
C ILE A 116 16.56 -2.17 -5.81
N GLY A 117 15.78 -3.23 -6.01
CA GLY A 117 15.76 -4.43 -5.18
C GLY A 117 14.42 -4.58 -4.44
N VAL A 118 14.27 -5.69 -3.71
CA VAL A 118 13.05 -6.00 -2.94
C VAL A 118 13.31 -6.50 -1.53
N ASP A 119 14.58 -6.62 -1.13
CA ASP A 119 14.95 -7.17 0.17
C ASP A 119 14.71 -6.20 1.33
N ALA A 120 14.47 -6.80 2.50
CA ALA A 120 14.46 -6.07 3.76
C ALA A 120 15.90 -5.68 4.11
N THR A 121 16.15 -4.39 4.34
CA THR A 121 17.50 -3.84 4.56
C THR A 121 18.09 -4.19 5.93
N GLY A 122 17.28 -4.71 6.87
CA GLY A 122 17.69 -4.99 8.26
C GLY A 122 18.11 -3.75 9.07
N ALA A 123 17.97 -2.55 8.49
CA ALA A 123 18.42 -1.28 9.03
C ALA A 123 17.31 -0.22 8.92
N ARG A 124 17.35 0.78 9.80
CA ARG A 124 16.38 1.90 9.84
C ARG A 124 16.11 2.47 8.46
N PHE A 125 14.84 2.74 8.17
CA PHE A 125 14.35 3.18 6.85
C PHE A 125 14.98 4.46 6.28
N ASN A 126 15.65 5.25 7.12
CA ASN A 126 16.31 6.51 6.75
C ASN A 126 17.85 6.42 6.86
N SER A 127 18.41 5.28 7.25
CA SER A 127 19.83 5.14 7.61
C SER A 127 20.77 5.47 6.45
N ILE A 128 21.57 6.52 6.60
CA ILE A 128 22.66 6.85 5.65
C ILE A 128 23.73 5.75 5.71
N ILE A 129 23.92 5.08 6.84
CA ILE A 129 24.85 3.95 6.96
C ILE A 129 24.37 2.76 6.11
N ALA A 130 23.05 2.52 6.07
CA ALA A 130 22.48 1.52 5.17
C ALA A 130 22.64 1.93 3.70
N VAL A 131 22.66 3.23 3.39
CA VAL A 131 22.94 3.76 2.04
C VAL A 131 24.43 3.66 1.67
N GLU A 132 25.34 4.05 2.55
CA GLU A 132 26.80 3.98 2.34
C GLU A 132 27.30 2.52 2.33
N GLY A 133 26.61 1.60 2.99
CA GLY A 133 26.85 0.15 2.87
C GLY A 133 26.61 -0.40 1.46
N VAL A 134 25.91 0.34 0.59
CA VAL A 134 25.65 -0.01 -0.82
C VAL A 134 26.77 0.45 -1.76
N ARG A 135 27.72 1.27 -1.27
CA ARG A 135 28.76 1.94 -2.07
C ARG A 135 29.73 0.99 -2.79
N THR A 136 29.83 -0.26 -2.37
CA THR A 136 30.80 -1.22 -2.89
C THR A 136 30.36 -1.97 -4.14
N VAL A 137 29.18 -1.72 -4.72
CA VAL A 137 28.68 -2.68 -5.69
C VAL A 137 27.82 -2.15 -6.84
N ILE A 138 28.47 -1.47 -7.77
CA ILE A 138 27.99 -1.47 -9.16
C ILE A 138 29.04 -2.24 -9.96
N GLY A 139 28.79 -3.54 -10.11
CA GLY A 139 29.67 -4.49 -10.81
C GLY A 139 29.76 -5.90 -10.20
N SER A 140 29.30 -6.13 -8.96
CA SER A 140 29.49 -7.42 -8.25
C SER A 140 28.37 -7.86 -7.28
N GLY A 141 27.12 -7.37 -7.41
CA GLY A 141 25.96 -7.70 -6.54
C GLY A 141 25.77 -6.81 -5.29
N ALA A 142 24.98 -5.74 -5.40
CA ALA A 142 24.68 -4.82 -4.30
C ALA A 142 23.84 -5.47 -3.21
N PRO A 143 23.97 -5.09 -1.92
CA PRO A 143 22.90 -5.38 -0.98
C PRO A 143 21.64 -4.67 -1.47
N GLU A 144 20.63 -5.47 -1.81
CA GLU A 144 19.37 -5.02 -2.41
C GLU A 144 18.63 -4.06 -1.45
N MET A 145 18.26 -2.86 -1.91
CA MET A 145 17.37 -1.96 -1.18
C MET A 145 15.93 -2.15 -1.65
N ASN A 146 14.93 -1.68 -0.92
CA ASN A 146 13.53 -1.77 -1.35
C ASN A 146 12.92 -0.37 -1.55
N PRO A 147 11.85 -0.24 -2.35
CA PRO A 147 11.21 1.06 -2.61
C PRO A 147 10.39 1.62 -1.43
N LEU A 148 10.33 0.93 -0.29
CA LEU A 148 9.60 1.38 0.90
C LEU A 148 10.50 2.04 1.96
N VAL A 149 11.83 2.02 1.77
CA VAL A 149 12.78 2.90 2.46
C VAL A 149 12.97 4.21 1.67
N ASN A 150 13.44 5.28 2.31
CA ASN A 150 13.54 6.59 1.66
C ASN A 150 14.41 6.60 0.38
N PRO A 151 15.62 6.01 0.36
CA PRO A 151 16.47 5.98 -0.85
C PRO A 151 15.79 5.28 -2.03
N GLY A 152 15.20 4.11 -1.78
CA GLY A 152 14.47 3.36 -2.80
C GLY A 152 13.21 4.09 -3.26
N ALA A 153 12.48 4.75 -2.36
CA ALA A 153 11.31 5.52 -2.71
C ALA A 153 11.63 6.75 -3.59
N ILE A 154 12.69 7.50 -3.26
CA ILE A 154 13.15 8.64 -4.08
C ILE A 154 13.61 8.13 -5.45
N SER A 155 14.32 7.00 -5.49
CA SER A 155 14.71 6.35 -6.74
C SER A 155 13.49 5.92 -7.56
N ALA A 156 12.48 5.30 -6.93
CA ALA A 156 11.22 4.93 -7.59
C ALA A 156 10.46 6.17 -8.09
N THR A 157 10.42 7.27 -7.35
CA THR A 157 9.85 8.55 -7.82
C THR A 157 10.55 9.02 -9.10
N SER A 158 11.89 8.93 -9.17
CA SER A 158 12.66 9.27 -10.38
C SER A 158 12.38 8.35 -11.58
N MET A 159 11.83 7.17 -11.35
CA MET A 159 11.51 6.20 -12.39
C MET A 159 10.15 6.48 -13.07
N VAL A 160 9.26 7.27 -12.48
CA VAL A 160 7.95 7.59 -13.09
C VAL A 160 8.17 8.40 -14.37
N LYS A 161 7.62 7.92 -15.50
CA LYS A 161 7.89 8.54 -16.81
C LYS A 161 7.21 9.90 -16.94
N GLY A 162 7.90 10.92 -17.44
CA GLY A 162 7.32 12.21 -17.84
C GLY A 162 8.39 13.14 -18.41
N GLY A 163 8.00 14.07 -19.28
CA GLY A 163 8.90 15.06 -19.87
C GLY A 163 9.13 16.28 -18.99
N SER A 164 8.30 16.48 -17.96
CA SER A 164 8.39 17.59 -17.02
C SER A 164 7.97 17.18 -15.60
N SER A 165 8.29 18.01 -14.61
CA SER A 165 7.88 17.77 -13.21
C SER A 165 6.36 17.66 -13.06
N ASP A 166 5.62 18.49 -13.78
CA ASP A 166 4.15 18.50 -13.73
C ASP A 166 3.55 17.24 -14.37
N GLU A 167 4.14 16.72 -15.44
CA GLU A 167 3.71 15.46 -16.05
C GLU A 167 3.94 14.26 -15.13
N VAL A 168 5.12 14.22 -14.49
CA VAL A 168 5.44 13.18 -13.49
C VAL A 168 4.49 13.28 -12.31
N TRP A 169 4.29 14.49 -11.77
CA TRP A 169 3.36 14.73 -10.66
C TRP A 169 1.94 14.29 -11.00
N LYS A 170 1.43 14.67 -12.19
CA LYS A 170 0.09 14.31 -12.65
C LYS A 170 -0.14 12.79 -12.64
N LYS A 171 0.87 12.01 -12.98
CA LYS A 171 0.81 10.55 -12.91
C LYS A 171 0.82 10.03 -11.48
N ILE A 172 1.70 10.56 -10.64
CA ILE A 172 1.78 10.19 -9.22
C ILE A 172 0.43 10.47 -8.54
N ILE A 173 -0.05 11.72 -8.57
CA ILE A 173 -1.32 12.09 -7.93
C ILE A 173 -2.51 11.39 -8.59
N GLY A 174 -2.48 11.18 -9.91
CA GLY A 174 -3.52 10.46 -10.64
C GLY A 174 -3.69 9.01 -10.17
N PHE A 175 -2.58 8.30 -9.95
CA PHE A 175 -2.61 6.93 -9.42
C PHE A 175 -3.15 6.88 -7.99
N HIS A 176 -2.76 7.84 -7.15
CA HIS A 176 -3.29 7.97 -5.79
C HIS A 176 -4.79 8.27 -5.79
N ASN A 177 -5.24 9.22 -6.62
CA ASN A 177 -6.65 9.58 -6.77
C ASN A 177 -7.50 8.40 -7.24
N ALA A 178 -7.04 7.66 -8.25
CA ALA A 178 -7.73 6.48 -8.75
C ALA A 178 -7.82 5.36 -7.70
N SER A 179 -6.76 5.17 -6.90
CA SER A 179 -6.73 4.22 -5.78
C SER A 179 -7.68 4.62 -4.66
N ALA A 180 -7.77 5.92 -4.33
CA ALA A 180 -8.67 6.43 -3.29
C ALA A 180 -10.13 6.56 -3.75
N GLY A 181 -10.35 6.66 -5.06
CA GLY A 181 -11.68 6.85 -5.65
C GLY A 181 -12.18 8.31 -5.59
N ARG A 182 -11.29 9.26 -5.30
CA ARG A 182 -11.58 10.70 -5.29
C ARG A 182 -10.34 11.52 -5.60
N GLU A 183 -10.51 12.81 -5.82
CA GLU A 183 -9.40 13.76 -5.89
C GLU A 183 -8.82 14.01 -4.50
N LEU A 184 -7.52 13.77 -4.34
CA LEU A 184 -6.73 14.06 -3.15
C LEU A 184 -5.96 15.36 -3.34
N LYS A 185 -5.66 16.05 -2.24
CA LYS A 185 -4.98 17.35 -2.24
C LYS A 185 -3.69 17.28 -1.44
N VAL A 186 -2.73 18.13 -1.78
CA VAL A 186 -1.51 18.31 -0.99
C VAL A 186 -1.85 19.19 0.21
N LEU A 187 -1.41 18.79 1.40
CA LEU A 187 -1.40 19.61 2.60
C LEU A 187 -0.19 20.54 2.50
N GLU A 188 -0.40 21.76 2.02
CA GLU A 188 0.69 22.71 1.70
C GLU A 188 1.51 23.11 2.92
N ASP A 189 0.91 23.12 4.11
CA ASP A 189 1.60 23.37 5.37
C ASP A 189 2.58 22.26 5.75
N VAL A 190 2.18 21.00 5.55
CA VAL A 190 3.05 19.83 5.70
C VAL A 190 4.13 19.83 4.63
N TYR A 191 3.76 20.09 3.37
CA TYR A 191 4.70 20.13 2.25
C TYR A 191 5.81 21.16 2.48
N LYS A 192 5.42 22.38 2.89
CA LYS A 192 6.37 23.42 3.28
C LYS A 192 7.25 22.98 4.45
N SER A 193 6.65 22.44 5.53
CA SER A 193 7.39 22.05 6.73
C SER A 193 8.43 20.96 6.46
N GLU A 194 8.08 19.94 5.67
CA GLU A 194 9.01 18.90 5.22
C GLU A 194 10.10 19.52 4.34
N SER A 195 9.74 20.35 3.36
CA SER A 195 10.69 20.95 2.39
C SER A 195 11.74 21.83 3.07
N ASP A 196 11.35 22.64 4.06
CA ASP A 196 12.26 23.53 4.79
C ASP A 196 13.33 22.76 5.60
N THR A 197 13.09 21.49 5.92
CA THR A 197 13.96 20.64 6.77
C THR A 197 14.44 19.36 6.07
N ASN A 198 14.39 19.32 4.74
CA ASN A 198 14.58 18.10 3.95
C ASN A 198 16.04 17.74 3.62
N GLN A 199 17.03 18.30 4.32
CA GLN A 199 18.46 18.19 3.94
C GLN A 199 18.91 16.72 3.87
N ARG A 200 18.34 15.85 4.71
CA ARG A 200 18.64 14.41 4.69
C ARG A 200 18.19 13.74 3.39
N ASN A 201 16.97 13.99 2.92
CA ASN A 201 16.52 13.38 1.66
C ASN A 201 17.21 14.03 0.46
N GLN A 202 17.62 15.30 0.54
CA GLN A 202 18.47 15.92 -0.48
C GLN A 202 19.83 15.20 -0.59
N ALA A 203 20.48 14.93 0.54
CA ALA A 203 21.72 14.15 0.57
C ALA A 203 21.52 12.73 0.01
N ILE A 204 20.43 12.06 0.38
CA ILE A 204 20.07 10.75 -0.18
C ILE A 204 19.87 10.84 -1.70
N GLY A 205 19.14 11.84 -2.21
CA GLY A 205 18.93 12.02 -3.64
C GLY A 205 20.23 12.20 -4.41
N ALA A 206 21.15 13.03 -3.90
CA ALA A 206 22.47 13.21 -4.48
C ALA A 206 23.30 11.91 -4.48
N LEU A 207 23.24 11.13 -3.39
CA LEU A 207 23.88 9.81 -3.33
C LEU A 207 23.27 8.83 -4.34
N MET A 208 21.96 8.81 -4.49
CA MET A 208 21.27 7.94 -5.46
C MET A 208 21.61 8.31 -6.91
N LEU A 209 21.87 9.60 -7.20
CA LEU A 209 22.47 10.01 -8.47
C LEU A 209 23.90 9.47 -8.61
N ALA A 210 24.75 9.67 -7.60
CA ALA A 210 26.13 9.22 -7.63
C ALA A 210 26.26 7.69 -7.79
N TYR A 211 25.30 6.94 -7.26
CA TYR A 211 25.22 5.49 -7.35
C TYR A 211 24.36 5.00 -8.55
N GLY A 212 23.96 5.88 -9.46
CA GLY A 212 23.25 5.49 -10.69
C GLY A 212 21.83 4.93 -10.51
N TYR A 213 21.25 4.99 -9.31
CA TYR A 213 19.83 4.69 -9.07
C TYR A 213 18.91 5.77 -9.65
N ILE A 214 19.37 7.03 -9.62
CA ILE A 214 18.77 8.16 -10.30
C ILE A 214 19.68 8.55 -11.47
N LYS A 215 19.12 8.81 -12.65
CA LYS A 215 19.93 9.08 -13.85
C LYS A 215 20.29 10.56 -14.05
N GLU A 216 19.38 11.46 -13.69
CA GLU A 216 19.50 12.87 -14.06
C GLU A 216 19.12 13.80 -12.90
N ASN A 217 17.83 14.09 -12.72
CA ASN A 217 17.38 15.16 -11.83
C ASN A 217 16.95 14.63 -10.45
N TRP A 218 17.93 14.44 -9.55
CA TRP A 218 17.63 13.99 -8.17
C TRP A 218 16.86 15.03 -7.37
N GLN A 219 17.04 16.34 -7.63
CA GLN A 219 16.32 17.40 -6.94
C GLN A 219 14.82 17.30 -7.21
N GLN A 220 14.44 17.08 -8.48
CA GLN A 220 13.05 16.82 -8.86
C GLN A 220 12.51 15.57 -8.16
N ALA A 221 13.28 14.47 -8.14
CA ALA A 221 12.84 13.24 -7.49
C ALA A 221 12.58 13.45 -5.98
N VAL A 222 13.44 14.21 -5.30
CA VAL A 222 13.28 14.57 -3.89
C VAL A 222 12.07 15.47 -3.67
N ASP A 223 11.89 16.50 -4.51
CA ASP A 223 10.75 17.44 -4.43
C ASP A 223 9.41 16.71 -4.60
N LEU A 224 9.26 15.93 -5.67
CA LEU A 224 8.05 15.13 -5.94
C LEU A 224 7.81 14.06 -4.87
N TYR A 225 8.88 13.46 -4.34
CA TYR A 225 8.79 12.53 -3.22
C TYR A 225 8.27 13.22 -1.94
N THR A 226 8.72 14.44 -1.65
CA THR A 226 8.19 15.22 -0.53
C THR A 226 6.73 15.57 -0.78
N ARG A 227 6.38 16.01 -1.99
CA ARG A 227 5.03 16.40 -2.38
C ARG A 227 4.02 15.26 -2.25
N GLN A 228 4.39 14.04 -2.66
CA GLN A 228 3.52 12.86 -2.48
C GLN A 228 3.36 12.47 -1.00
N CYS A 229 4.38 12.65 -0.16
CA CYS A 229 4.28 12.38 1.27
C CYS A 229 3.28 13.34 1.94
N SER A 230 3.13 14.54 1.40
CA SER A 230 2.23 15.58 1.92
C SER A 230 0.79 15.49 1.40
N ILE A 231 0.39 14.45 0.65
CA ILE A 231 -1.00 14.26 0.23
C ILE A 231 -1.89 14.02 1.47
N GLY A 232 -3.01 14.75 1.56
CA GLY A 232 -4.02 14.61 2.61
C GLY A 232 -4.95 13.43 2.36
N VAL A 233 -5.11 12.58 3.37
CA VAL A 233 -5.95 11.37 3.33
C VAL A 233 -6.64 11.15 4.68
N ASN A 234 -7.83 10.58 4.66
CA ASN A 234 -8.51 10.05 5.84
C ASN A 234 -8.48 8.50 5.86
N ALA A 235 -9.03 7.89 6.91
CA ALA A 235 -8.98 6.44 7.09
C ALA A 235 -9.73 5.70 5.97
N GLN A 236 -10.85 6.26 5.48
CA GLN A 236 -11.62 5.65 4.40
C GLN A 236 -10.88 5.68 3.06
N ASP A 237 -10.16 6.77 2.76
CA ASP A 237 -9.32 6.84 1.55
C ASP A 237 -8.27 5.73 1.58
N LEU A 238 -7.52 5.65 2.68
CA LEU A 238 -6.47 4.67 2.87
C LEU A 238 -6.99 3.22 2.78
N ALA A 239 -8.16 2.94 3.37
CA ALA A 239 -8.78 1.63 3.29
C ALA A 239 -9.24 1.29 1.87
N THR A 240 -9.76 2.27 1.13
CA THR A 240 -10.15 2.12 -0.29
C THR A 240 -8.92 1.87 -1.18
N MET A 241 -7.83 2.59 -0.92
CA MET A 241 -6.55 2.40 -1.62
C MET A 241 -5.98 0.99 -1.34
N ALA A 242 -6.02 0.53 -0.08
CA ALA A 242 -5.64 -0.83 0.28
C ALA A 242 -6.56 -1.89 -0.38
N ALA A 243 -7.86 -1.62 -0.46
CA ALA A 243 -8.83 -2.53 -1.05
C ALA A 243 -8.72 -2.59 -2.57
N THR A 244 -8.23 -1.53 -3.22
CA THR A 244 -7.83 -1.56 -4.63
C THR A 244 -6.76 -2.63 -4.88
N LEU A 245 -5.75 -2.71 -4.02
CA LEU A 245 -4.75 -3.79 -4.08
C LEU A 245 -5.36 -5.15 -3.72
N ALA A 246 -6.21 -5.22 -2.69
CA ALA A 246 -6.90 -6.46 -2.33
C ALA A 246 -7.76 -7.03 -3.47
N SER A 247 -8.28 -6.15 -4.34
CA SER A 247 -9.17 -6.46 -5.46
C SER A 247 -8.42 -6.62 -6.79
N GLY A 248 -7.12 -6.90 -6.75
CA GLY A 248 -6.33 -7.14 -7.97
C GLY A 248 -6.13 -5.89 -8.83
N GLY A 249 -6.07 -4.70 -8.21
CA GLY A 249 -5.76 -3.45 -8.89
C GLY A 249 -6.97 -2.68 -9.39
N THR A 250 -8.19 -3.17 -9.17
CA THR A 250 -9.44 -2.44 -9.43
C THR A 250 -9.98 -1.83 -8.16
N ASN A 251 -10.28 -0.54 -8.16
CA ASN A 251 -10.91 0.12 -7.03
C ASN A 251 -12.32 -0.48 -6.82
N PRO A 252 -12.61 -1.11 -5.66
CA PRO A 252 -13.85 -1.86 -5.50
C PRO A 252 -15.08 -0.97 -5.35
N VAL A 253 -14.91 0.33 -5.05
CA VAL A 253 -16.02 1.28 -4.91
C VAL A 253 -16.35 1.92 -6.26
N THR A 254 -15.34 2.46 -6.95
CA THR A 254 -15.53 3.16 -8.24
C THR A 254 -15.53 2.24 -9.44
N LYS A 255 -15.06 1.00 -9.28
CA LYS A 255 -14.82 0.00 -10.33
C LYS A 255 -13.76 0.41 -11.36
N THR A 256 -13.03 1.50 -11.11
CA THR A 256 -11.90 1.93 -11.94
C THR A 256 -10.76 0.93 -11.84
N LYS A 257 -10.27 0.44 -12.99
CA LYS A 257 -9.03 -0.33 -13.05
C LYS A 257 -7.83 0.60 -12.90
N VAL A 258 -7.08 0.46 -11.81
CA VAL A 258 -5.92 1.29 -11.47
C VAL A 258 -4.60 0.63 -11.89
N MET A 259 -4.51 -0.69 -11.72
CA MET A 259 -3.35 -1.51 -12.06
C MET A 259 -3.80 -2.86 -12.65
N ASP A 260 -2.94 -3.48 -13.46
CA ASP A 260 -3.14 -4.84 -13.94
C ASP A 260 -2.98 -5.87 -12.80
N ALA A 261 -3.88 -6.84 -12.73
CA ALA A 261 -3.95 -7.79 -11.61
C ALA A 261 -2.70 -8.66 -11.45
N ASP A 262 -2.00 -8.98 -12.54
CA ASP A 262 -0.76 -9.75 -12.55
C ASP A 262 0.42 -8.99 -11.91
N LYS A 263 0.34 -7.66 -11.80
CA LYS A 263 1.38 -6.81 -11.21
C LYS A 263 1.21 -6.59 -9.71
N VAL A 264 -0.01 -6.72 -9.19
CA VAL A 264 -0.34 -6.53 -7.77
C VAL A 264 0.47 -7.45 -6.84
N PRO A 265 0.70 -8.74 -7.14
CA PRO A 265 1.50 -9.61 -6.27
C PRO A 265 2.90 -9.05 -5.96
N GLY A 266 3.55 -8.39 -6.93
CA GLY A 266 4.85 -7.75 -6.72
C GLY A 266 4.79 -6.60 -5.71
N VAL A 267 3.75 -5.76 -5.79
CA VAL A 267 3.50 -4.68 -4.81
C VAL A 267 3.30 -5.25 -3.42
N LEU A 268 2.46 -6.29 -3.30
CA LEU A 268 2.14 -6.92 -2.02
C LEU A 268 3.35 -7.64 -1.41
N ALA A 269 4.21 -8.25 -2.23
CA ALA A 269 5.43 -8.90 -1.76
C ALA A 269 6.37 -7.90 -1.07
N VAL A 270 6.60 -6.74 -1.68
CA VAL A 270 7.43 -5.69 -1.08
C VAL A 270 6.79 -5.11 0.18
N MET A 271 5.47 -4.91 0.19
CA MET A 271 4.75 -4.50 1.39
C MET A 271 4.88 -5.50 2.54
N ALA A 272 4.89 -6.80 2.23
CA ALA A 272 5.04 -7.85 3.25
C ALA A 272 6.43 -7.83 3.91
N THR A 273 7.49 -7.58 3.15
CA THR A 273 8.87 -7.65 3.66
C THR A 273 9.38 -6.33 4.25
N ALA A 274 8.86 -5.18 3.80
CA ALA A 274 9.41 -3.86 4.12
C ALA A 274 8.38 -2.80 4.56
N GLY A 275 7.17 -3.22 4.93
CA GLY A 275 6.02 -2.34 5.18
C GLY A 275 6.07 -1.48 6.45
N LEU A 276 6.53 -2.03 7.57
CA LEU A 276 6.41 -1.45 8.93
C LEU A 276 7.77 -1.11 9.55
N TYR A 277 8.64 -0.48 8.78
CA TYR A 277 9.97 -0.06 9.25
C TYR A 277 10.74 -1.26 9.83
N ASP A 278 11.38 -1.09 10.99
CA ASP A 278 12.15 -2.12 11.68
C ASP A 278 11.29 -3.28 12.20
N ASP A 279 9.96 -3.10 12.26
CA ASP A 279 8.99 -4.09 12.75
C ASP A 279 8.26 -4.86 11.64
N SER A 280 8.67 -4.72 10.37
CA SER A 280 8.05 -5.42 9.24
C SER A 280 7.95 -6.95 9.46
N GLY A 281 9.02 -7.57 9.98
CA GLY A 281 9.02 -9.00 10.29
C GLY A 281 8.09 -9.38 11.44
N LYS A 282 8.03 -8.58 12.51
CA LYS A 282 7.11 -8.82 13.64
C LYS A 282 5.65 -8.70 13.20
N TRP A 283 5.36 -7.71 12.37
CA TRP A 283 4.04 -7.50 11.79
C TRP A 283 3.60 -8.67 10.91
N LEU A 284 4.47 -9.08 9.98
CA LEU A 284 4.17 -10.17 9.06
C LEU A 284 3.97 -11.48 9.83
N TYR A 285 4.79 -11.74 10.85
CA TYR A 285 4.63 -12.90 11.73
C TYR A 285 3.29 -12.89 12.48
N ALA A 286 2.88 -11.73 13.01
CA ALA A 286 1.67 -11.61 13.81
C ALA A 286 0.37 -11.65 12.98
N THR A 287 0.38 -11.09 11.77
CA THR A 287 -0.85 -10.84 11.00
C THR A 287 -0.90 -11.56 9.65
N GLY A 288 0.26 -11.90 9.08
CA GLY A 288 0.39 -12.36 7.70
C GLY A 288 0.08 -11.32 6.63
N LEU A 289 -0.28 -10.10 7.00
CA LEU A 289 -0.78 -9.10 6.04
C LEU A 289 0.36 -8.24 5.45
N PRO A 290 0.43 -8.09 4.12
CA PRO A 290 1.11 -6.96 3.50
C PRO A 290 0.57 -5.64 4.04
N ALA A 291 1.45 -4.72 4.44
CA ALA A 291 1.03 -3.47 5.05
C ALA A 291 2.02 -2.33 4.77
N LYS A 292 1.63 -1.10 5.09
CA LYS A 292 2.54 0.04 5.12
C LYS A 292 2.12 1.04 6.19
N SER A 293 3.08 1.45 7.00
CA SER A 293 2.94 2.52 7.99
C SER A 293 3.40 3.87 7.46
N GLY A 294 2.82 4.95 7.98
CA GLY A 294 3.25 6.32 7.77
C GLY A 294 3.28 7.09 9.09
N VAL A 295 4.33 7.89 9.28
CA VAL A 295 4.53 8.72 10.50
C VAL A 295 3.44 9.77 10.76
N GLY A 296 2.51 9.96 9.81
CA GLY A 296 1.26 10.71 10.02
C GLY A 296 0.22 9.96 10.88
N GLY A 297 0.54 8.74 11.33
CA GLY A 297 -0.33 7.91 12.16
C GLY A 297 -1.16 6.88 11.38
N GLY A 298 -1.05 6.86 10.05
CA GLY A 298 -1.76 5.91 9.20
C GLY A 298 -1.05 4.55 9.13
N ILE A 299 -1.83 3.48 9.10
CA ILE A 299 -1.40 2.16 8.62
C ILE A 299 -2.43 1.65 7.64
N ILE A 300 -1.98 1.17 6.48
CA ILE A 300 -2.78 0.32 5.58
C ILE A 300 -2.35 -1.13 5.72
N ALA A 301 -3.29 -2.05 5.60
CA ALA A 301 -3.01 -3.48 5.43
C ALA A 301 -3.96 -4.11 4.40
N VAL A 302 -3.48 -5.14 3.73
CA VAL A 302 -4.19 -5.78 2.61
C VAL A 302 -4.40 -7.25 2.94
N SER A 303 -5.66 -7.71 2.91
CA SER A 303 -5.99 -9.13 2.86
C SER A 303 -6.39 -9.49 1.42
N PRO A 304 -5.50 -10.10 0.62
CA PRO A 304 -5.74 -10.31 -0.80
C PRO A 304 -7.02 -11.12 -1.05
N GLY A 305 -7.87 -10.61 -1.94
CA GLY A 305 -9.17 -11.21 -2.27
C GLY A 305 -10.28 -10.98 -1.25
N LYS A 306 -10.02 -10.36 -0.09
CA LYS A 306 -11.01 -10.16 0.97
C LYS A 306 -11.32 -8.69 1.24
N PHE A 307 -10.33 -7.91 1.70
CA PHE A 307 -10.53 -6.52 2.08
C PHE A 307 -9.20 -5.75 2.15
N GLY A 308 -9.29 -4.43 1.99
CA GLY A 308 -8.31 -3.48 2.50
C GLY A 308 -8.78 -2.90 3.83
N ILE A 309 -7.84 -2.62 4.71
CA ILE A 309 -8.11 -1.98 6.00
C ILE A 309 -7.11 -0.85 6.21
N ALA A 310 -7.59 0.23 6.81
CA ALA A 310 -6.74 1.30 7.29
C ALA A 310 -7.18 1.83 8.64
N VAL A 311 -6.20 2.27 9.41
CA VAL A 311 -6.43 2.98 10.67
C VAL A 311 -5.53 4.20 10.72
N ILE A 312 -6.10 5.34 11.11
CA ILE A 312 -5.36 6.56 11.42
C ILE A 312 -5.37 6.76 12.93
N SER A 313 -4.18 6.78 13.53
CA SER A 313 -3.97 7.28 14.88
C SER A 313 -2.54 7.84 15.04
N PRO A 314 -2.36 9.15 15.28
CA PRO A 314 -1.05 9.81 15.26
C PRO A 314 0.01 9.29 16.23
N PRO A 315 -0.28 8.88 17.47
CA PRO A 315 0.76 8.42 18.39
C PRO A 315 1.48 7.14 17.91
N LEU A 316 2.80 7.24 17.78
CA LEU A 316 3.70 6.21 17.26
C LEU A 316 4.49 5.54 18.39
N ASP A 317 4.90 4.29 18.16
CA ASP A 317 5.93 3.60 18.93
C ASP A 317 7.35 4.03 18.52
N ASP A 318 8.37 3.45 19.17
CA ASP A 318 9.78 3.74 18.91
C ASP A 318 10.26 3.34 17.50
N ALA A 319 9.53 2.44 16.82
CA ALA A 319 9.80 2.06 15.44
C ALA A 319 9.14 3.00 14.42
N GLY A 320 8.29 3.93 14.87
CA GLY A 320 7.56 4.89 14.04
C GLY A 320 6.21 4.38 13.55
N ASN A 321 5.68 3.31 14.13
CA ASN A 321 4.38 2.74 13.76
C ASN A 321 3.29 3.18 14.74
N SER A 322 2.09 3.47 14.23
CA SER A 322 0.96 3.87 15.08
C SER A 322 0.54 2.74 16.03
N VAL A 323 0.52 3.01 17.35
CA VAL A 323 0.25 1.98 18.38
C VAL A 323 -1.17 1.45 18.28
N ARG A 324 -2.16 2.35 18.20
CA ARG A 324 -3.57 1.96 18.09
C ARG A 324 -3.86 1.29 16.75
N ALA A 325 -3.28 1.78 15.66
CA ALA A 325 -3.50 1.22 14.34
C ALA A 325 -3.03 -0.24 14.25
N GLN A 326 -1.83 -0.55 14.74
CA GLN A 326 -1.30 -1.91 14.72
C GLN A 326 -2.23 -2.88 15.46
N ARG A 327 -2.64 -2.52 16.68
CA ARG A 327 -3.49 -3.37 17.52
C ARG A 327 -4.89 -3.56 16.94
N ALA A 328 -5.52 -2.48 16.48
CA ALA A 328 -6.85 -2.53 15.90
C ALA A 328 -6.89 -3.37 14.61
N ILE A 329 -5.91 -3.17 13.70
CA ILE A 329 -5.83 -3.94 12.46
C ILE A 329 -5.57 -5.42 12.74
N ALA A 330 -4.69 -5.75 13.68
CA ALA A 330 -4.42 -7.14 14.05
C ALA A 330 -5.68 -7.84 14.61
N ASP A 331 -6.40 -7.20 15.53
CA ASP A 331 -7.64 -7.74 16.10
C ASP A 331 -8.74 -7.93 15.03
N ILE A 332 -8.95 -6.92 14.17
CA ILE A 332 -9.93 -7.01 13.08
C ILE A 332 -9.52 -8.10 12.10
N SER A 333 -8.26 -8.15 11.68
CA SER A 333 -7.77 -9.21 10.78
C SER A 333 -8.00 -10.59 11.37
N ASN A 334 -7.69 -10.80 12.65
CA ASN A 334 -7.88 -12.08 13.31
C ASN A 334 -9.37 -12.47 13.39
N ALA A 335 -10.24 -11.53 13.79
CA ALA A 335 -11.68 -11.75 13.81
C ALA A 335 -12.24 -12.08 12.42
N LEU A 336 -11.65 -11.49 11.37
CA LEU A 336 -12.06 -11.66 9.99
C LEU A 336 -11.26 -12.72 9.22
N GLY A 337 -10.40 -13.50 9.88
CA GLY A 337 -9.55 -14.48 9.20
C GLY A 337 -8.74 -13.89 8.03
N GLY A 338 -8.25 -12.66 8.18
CA GLY A 338 -7.58 -11.88 7.13
C GLY A 338 -6.21 -12.43 6.74
N ASN A 339 -5.55 -13.18 7.63
CA ASN A 339 -4.22 -13.74 7.39
C ASN A 339 -4.22 -14.70 6.17
N PRO A 340 -3.48 -14.40 5.08
CA PRO A 340 -3.43 -15.23 3.88
C PRO A 340 -2.73 -16.58 4.09
N TYR A 341 -1.92 -16.72 5.15
CA TYR A 341 -1.23 -17.97 5.51
C TYR A 341 -2.05 -18.85 6.47
N ALA A 342 -3.18 -18.36 6.99
CA ALA A 342 -4.01 -19.13 7.89
C ALA A 342 -4.66 -20.30 7.14
N THR A 343 -4.29 -21.52 7.51
CA THR A 343 -4.98 -22.73 7.05
C THR A 343 -6.32 -22.84 7.78
N ARG A 344 -7.41 -23.11 7.05
CA ARG A 344 -8.69 -23.44 7.70
C ARG A 344 -8.47 -24.65 8.60
N LYS A 345 -8.87 -24.57 9.88
CA LYS A 345 -9.06 -25.79 10.67
C LYS A 345 -10.08 -26.65 9.92
N ALA A 346 -9.74 -27.90 9.65
CA ALA A 346 -10.73 -28.86 9.15
C ALA A 346 -11.92 -28.81 10.12
N SER A 347 -13.11 -28.54 9.59
CA SER A 347 -14.34 -28.73 10.34
C SER A 347 -14.46 -30.24 10.61
N ASN A 348 -14.25 -30.63 11.86
CA ASN A 348 -14.69 -31.94 12.36
C ASN A 348 -16.21 -31.92 12.54
#